data_AF-A0A8X6G8F7-F1
#
_entry.id   AF-A0A8X6G8F7-F1
#
_cell.length_a   1.000
_cell.length_b   1.000
_cell.length_c   1.000
_cell.angle_alpha   90.00
_cell.angle_beta   90.00
_cell.angle_gamma   90.00
#
_symmetry.space_group_name_H-M   'P 1'
#
loop_
_entity.id
_entity.type
_entity.pdbx_description
1 polymer ?
#
loop_
_entity_poly.entity_id
_entity_poly.type
_entity_poly.pdbx_seq_one_letter_code
_entity_poly.pdbx_strand_id
1 'polypeptide(L)'
;MKDEFLRNSDDNVIALDHATTLLFPRIIYMQSVADTRVIGVQVANLITFLHEKLGADLKKIHLIGHSLGAMIAGYAGERLPNLGRITGLDPAGPYFRNVANNVKLDTSDATFVDVIHSNPSAVIGFGTNEDLGHINFWPNGGKQRGCPLTLLRTLVNGILPFELQTVATCPHRRSIDFFVFSFNQNDCLIVGVECTSWIDFLQGKCNCGLDGQMCSLLGVFAKPKPPPRRRYYLKTAGERPFCLHQYQVIVYLKTVGNATKFLNVPIQIIIAGDNHFVKEELLVNIDLSIPKQINTFLVTSFQRIGKIQTVEVSTFENLVDVNTNVMAVEVNYLYPKLKNISEARFCRPPVLKEDSLKKNIVFSSHHCHSYQ
;
A
#
# COMPACT_ATOMS: atom_id res chain seq x y z
N MET A 1 -9.07 11.17 14.65
CA MET A 1 -8.21 10.09 15.20
C MET A 1 -8.62 9.75 16.62
N LYS A 2 -8.53 10.68 17.60
CA LYS A 2 -9.03 10.47 18.98
C LYS A 2 -10.41 9.82 19.03
N ASP A 3 -11.37 10.40 18.32
CA ASP A 3 -12.75 9.87 18.36
C ASP A 3 -12.89 8.49 17.71
N GLU A 4 -12.00 8.08 16.79
CA GLU A 4 -12.03 6.71 16.28
C GLU A 4 -11.52 5.71 17.31
N PHE A 5 -10.46 6.04 18.05
CA PHE A 5 -10.01 5.20 19.16
C PHE A 5 -11.11 5.04 20.21
N LEU A 6 -11.66 6.16 20.71
CA LEU A 6 -12.71 6.13 21.74
C LEU A 6 -14.02 5.47 21.30
N ARG A 7 -14.25 5.31 19.99
CA ARG A 7 -15.40 4.56 19.45
C ARG A 7 -15.15 3.05 19.35
N ASN A 8 -13.89 2.62 19.17
CA ASN A 8 -13.56 1.23 18.86
C ASN A 8 -12.88 0.50 20.01
N SER A 9 -12.41 1.21 21.04
CA SER A 9 -11.68 0.64 22.17
C SER A 9 -11.75 1.55 23.41
N ASP A 10 -11.56 0.94 24.58
CA ASP A 10 -11.44 1.64 25.87
C ASP A 10 -9.99 2.08 26.08
N ASP A 11 -9.58 3.12 25.32
CA ASP A 11 -8.21 3.63 25.31
C ASP A 11 -8.07 5.00 25.98
N ASN A 12 -6.94 5.21 26.64
CA ASN A 12 -6.51 6.53 27.05
C ASN A 12 -5.83 7.23 25.87
N VAL A 13 -6.46 8.28 25.32
CA VAL A 13 -5.91 9.03 24.18
C VAL A 13 -5.35 10.38 24.64
N ILE A 14 -4.03 10.53 24.57
CA ILE A 14 -3.30 11.77 24.88
C ILE A 14 -2.91 12.45 23.56
N ALA A 15 -3.41 13.66 23.32
CA ALA A 15 -3.01 14.48 22.18
C ALA A 15 -1.87 15.41 22.57
N LEU A 16 -0.70 15.23 21.96
CA LEU A 16 0.46 16.12 22.16
C LEU A 16 0.33 17.35 21.26
N ASP A 17 -0.07 18.48 21.85
CA ASP A 17 0.08 19.77 21.22
C ASP A 17 1.48 20.34 21.51
N HIS A 18 2.24 20.56 20.44
CA HIS A 18 3.55 21.20 20.49
C HIS A 18 3.60 22.39 19.52
N ALA A 19 2.43 22.90 19.12
CA ALA A 19 2.35 24.17 18.41
C ALA A 19 2.90 25.25 19.34
N THR A 20 4.10 25.75 19.02
CA THR A 20 4.55 27.01 19.58
C THR A 20 3.65 28.09 19.01
N THR A 21 2.97 28.82 19.90
CA THR A 21 2.14 29.97 19.53
C THR A 21 2.95 30.84 18.56
N LEU A 22 2.35 31.10 17.40
CA LEU A 22 2.87 31.80 16.20
C LEU A 22 3.31 33.27 16.45
N LEU A 23 3.85 33.59 17.62
CA LEU A 23 4.33 34.93 17.96
C LEU A 23 5.71 35.23 17.35
N PHE A 24 6.37 34.24 16.74
CA PHE A 24 7.58 34.46 15.95
C PHE A 24 7.40 33.91 14.53
N PRO A 25 7.20 34.77 13.51
CA PRO A 25 6.90 34.38 12.13
C PRO A 25 8.09 33.75 11.38
N ARG A 26 9.09 33.24 12.11
CA ARG A 26 10.31 32.62 11.58
C ARG A 26 10.77 31.43 12.43
N ILE A 27 9.87 30.53 12.79
CA ILE A 27 10.35 29.18 13.13
C ILE A 27 10.89 28.58 11.83
N ILE A 28 12.21 28.68 11.66
CA ILE A 28 12.93 28.04 10.58
C ILE A 28 12.73 26.54 10.79
N TYR A 29 12.38 25.79 9.75
CA TYR A 29 12.15 24.33 9.82
C TYR A 29 13.28 23.58 10.56
N MET A 30 14.52 24.08 10.46
CA MET A 30 15.69 23.64 11.24
C MET A 30 15.48 23.65 12.76
N GLN A 31 14.86 24.71 13.29
CA GLN A 31 14.56 24.81 14.71
C GLN A 31 13.51 23.77 15.10
N SER A 32 12.44 23.61 14.29
CA SER A 32 11.45 22.56 14.54
C SER A 32 12.06 21.15 14.53
N VAL A 33 13.03 20.90 13.63
CA VAL A 33 13.83 19.67 13.61
C VAL A 33 14.60 19.51 14.93
N ALA A 34 15.29 20.54 15.40
CA ALA A 34 16.02 20.49 16.67
C ALA A 34 15.08 20.27 17.88
N ASP A 35 13.93 20.92 17.88
CA ASP A 35 12.93 20.85 18.95
C ASP A 35 12.35 19.43 19.09
N THR A 36 12.28 18.64 18.00
CA THR A 36 11.78 17.25 18.06
C THR A 36 12.51 16.41 19.10
N ARG A 37 13.82 16.64 19.30
CA ARG A 37 14.62 15.93 20.29
C ARG A 37 14.21 16.28 21.72
N VAL A 38 14.00 17.57 21.99
CA VAL A 38 13.58 18.06 23.31
C VAL A 38 12.16 17.56 23.62
N ILE A 39 11.25 17.65 22.65
CA ILE A 39 9.87 17.17 22.81
C ILE A 39 9.84 15.66 23.02
N GLY A 40 10.65 14.88 22.28
CA GLY A 40 10.78 13.44 22.49
C GLY A 40 11.20 13.06 23.92
N VAL A 41 12.13 13.83 24.52
CA VAL A 41 12.51 13.67 25.94
C VAL A 41 11.31 13.94 26.87
N GLN A 42 10.52 14.99 26.62
CA GLN A 42 9.35 15.29 27.45
C GLN A 42 8.28 14.20 27.35
N VAL A 43 8.04 13.67 26.16
CA VAL A 43 7.12 12.53 25.95
C VAL A 43 7.62 11.29 26.69
N ALA A 44 8.92 10.99 26.62
CA ALA A 44 9.51 9.89 27.38
C ALA A 44 9.32 10.09 28.90
N ASN A 45 9.59 11.29 29.43
CA ASN A 45 9.41 11.59 30.85
C ASN A 45 7.96 11.40 31.31
N LEU A 46 6.98 11.83 30.50
CA LEU A 46 5.57 11.59 30.78
C LEU A 46 5.25 10.10 30.84
N ILE A 47 5.70 9.33 29.85
CA ILE A 47 5.45 7.88 29.80
C ILE A 47 6.13 7.16 30.96
N THR A 48 7.35 7.54 31.31
CA THR A 48 8.06 7.04 32.50
C THR A 48 7.28 7.34 33.78
N PHE A 49 6.73 8.55 33.92
CA PHE A 49 5.85 8.88 35.04
C PHE A 49 4.59 7.99 35.07
N LEU A 50 3.92 7.79 33.93
CA LEU A 50 2.75 6.91 33.85
C LEU A 50 3.11 5.45 34.22
N HIS A 51 4.26 4.97 33.77
CA HIS A 51 4.76 3.62 34.07
C HIS A 51 5.10 3.46 35.55
N GLU A 52 5.99 4.31 36.08
CA GLU A 52 6.56 4.16 37.41
C GLU A 52 5.61 4.58 38.53
N LYS A 53 4.74 5.56 38.29
CA LYS A 53 3.86 6.12 39.33
C LYS A 53 2.43 5.63 39.23
N LEU A 54 1.94 5.32 38.03
CA LEU A 54 0.56 4.88 37.82
C LEU A 54 0.46 3.42 37.36
N GLY A 55 1.58 2.71 37.19
CA GLY A 55 1.60 1.29 36.84
C GLY A 55 1.21 1.01 35.38
N ALA A 56 1.31 1.99 34.48
CA ALA A 56 1.02 1.77 33.06
C ALA A 56 2.03 0.81 32.42
N ASP A 57 1.56 -0.23 31.73
CA ASP A 57 2.44 -1.17 31.03
C ASP A 57 2.99 -0.54 29.73
N LEU A 58 4.32 -0.40 29.62
CA LEU A 58 4.99 0.15 28.42
C LEU A 58 4.60 -0.61 27.14
N LYS A 59 4.34 -1.92 27.23
CA LYS A 59 3.94 -2.75 26.07
C LYS A 59 2.55 -2.40 25.54
N LYS A 60 1.73 -1.71 26.34
CA LYS A 60 0.39 -1.24 25.96
C LYS A 60 0.38 0.19 25.42
N ILE A 61 1.53 0.87 25.42
CA ILE A 61 1.63 2.24 24.91
C ILE A 61 1.91 2.21 23.41
N HIS A 62 1.11 2.98 22.67
CA HIS A 62 1.23 3.18 21.22
C HIS A 62 1.44 4.67 20.92
N LEU A 63 2.63 5.02 20.41
CA LEU A 63 2.91 6.38 19.92
C LEU A 63 2.58 6.48 18.43
N ILE A 64 1.83 7.50 18.04
CA ILE A 64 1.48 7.75 16.65
C ILE A 64 2.00 9.14 16.29
N GLY A 65 2.98 9.19 15.40
CA GLY A 65 3.65 10.42 15.02
C GLY A 65 3.51 10.71 13.53
N HIS A 66 3.02 11.90 13.17
CA HIS A 66 2.98 12.37 11.77
C HIS A 66 4.12 13.33 11.49
N SER A 67 4.76 13.23 10.32
CA SER A 67 5.83 14.16 9.92
C SER A 67 6.98 14.21 10.93
N LEU A 68 7.31 15.40 11.47
CA LEU A 68 8.26 15.58 12.58
C LEU A 68 7.83 14.83 13.86
N GLY A 69 6.53 14.64 14.07
CA GLY A 69 5.98 13.85 15.17
C GLY A 69 6.42 12.38 15.15
N ALA A 70 6.72 11.81 13.96
CA ALA A 70 7.29 10.47 13.88
C ALA A 70 8.70 10.41 14.49
N MET A 71 9.49 11.48 14.33
CA MET A 71 10.82 11.59 14.92
C MET A 71 10.74 11.84 16.42
N ILE A 72 9.77 12.64 16.88
CA ILE A 72 9.45 12.80 18.31
C ILE A 72 9.15 11.43 18.94
N ALA A 73 8.34 10.60 18.28
CA ALA A 73 8.03 9.26 18.75
C ALA A 73 9.27 8.34 18.80
N GLY A 74 10.15 8.41 17.80
CA GLY A 74 11.44 7.71 17.81
C GLY A 74 12.33 8.13 18.98
N TYR A 75 12.55 9.44 19.16
CA TYR A 75 13.31 9.95 20.30
C TYR A 75 12.70 9.58 21.66
N ALA A 76 11.38 9.48 21.77
CA ALA A 76 10.74 8.97 22.97
C ALA A 76 11.02 7.47 23.17
N GLY A 77 10.85 6.67 22.11
CA GLY A 77 11.05 5.22 22.11
C GLY A 77 12.49 4.80 22.45
N GLU A 78 13.50 5.51 21.94
CA GLU A 78 14.92 5.31 22.27
C GLU A 78 15.18 5.32 23.80
N ARG A 79 14.36 6.03 24.57
CA ARG A 79 14.46 6.19 26.04
C ARG A 79 13.54 5.25 26.82
N LEU A 80 12.69 4.47 26.14
CA LEU A 80 11.64 3.66 26.72
C LEU A 80 11.82 2.19 26.30
N PRO A 81 12.67 1.43 27.01
CA PRO A 81 12.91 0.03 26.68
C PRO A 81 11.59 -0.77 26.75
N ASN A 82 11.32 -1.55 25.70
CA ASN A 82 10.09 -2.34 25.54
C ASN A 82 8.80 -1.52 25.32
N LEU A 83 8.90 -0.30 24.80
CA LEU A 83 7.72 0.44 24.31
C LEU A 83 6.92 -0.43 23.32
N GLY A 84 5.60 -0.48 23.51
CA GLY A 84 4.71 -1.36 22.75
C GLY A 84 4.77 -1.13 21.25
N ARG A 85 4.34 0.03 20.78
CA ARG A 85 4.26 0.32 19.35
C ARG A 85 4.58 1.77 19.01
N ILE A 86 5.23 1.99 17.88
CA ILE A 86 5.29 3.30 17.21
C ILE A 86 4.70 3.17 15.80
N THR A 87 3.77 4.05 15.44
CA THR A 87 3.35 4.22 14.05
C THR A 87 3.86 5.55 13.50
N GLY A 88 4.70 5.48 12.46
CA GLY A 88 5.18 6.64 11.71
C GLY A 88 4.27 6.96 10.53
N LEU A 89 3.55 8.08 10.59
CA LEU A 89 2.68 8.57 9.52
C LEU A 89 3.47 9.55 8.64
N ASP A 90 3.96 9.05 7.51
CA ASP A 90 4.83 9.76 6.56
C ASP A 90 5.98 10.54 7.26
N PRO A 91 6.91 9.84 7.94
CA PRO A 91 7.97 10.47 8.74
C PRO A 91 8.77 11.49 7.91
N ALA A 92 9.05 12.65 8.51
CA ALA A 92 9.75 13.74 7.81
C ALA A 92 11.10 13.29 7.23
N GLY A 93 11.38 13.65 5.98
CA GLY A 93 12.64 13.33 5.31
C GLY A 93 13.73 14.39 5.48
N PRO A 94 13.46 15.68 5.22
CA PRO A 94 14.49 16.71 5.30
C PRO A 94 15.11 16.79 6.70
N TYR A 95 16.46 16.74 6.76
CA TYR A 95 17.33 16.60 7.95
C TYR A 95 17.32 15.25 8.70
N PHE A 96 16.48 14.29 8.27
CA PHE A 96 16.42 12.94 8.86
C PHE A 96 16.78 11.82 7.88
N ARG A 97 17.03 12.14 6.61
CA ARG A 97 17.51 11.18 5.61
C ARG A 97 19.01 10.95 5.73
N ASN A 98 19.44 9.70 5.59
CA ASN A 98 20.84 9.26 5.61
C ASN A 98 21.61 9.67 6.88
N VAL A 99 20.89 9.85 7.99
CA VAL A 99 21.48 10.08 9.32
C VAL A 99 21.50 8.78 10.13
N ALA A 100 22.27 8.78 11.21
CA ALA A 100 22.35 7.65 12.13
C ALA A 100 21.00 7.36 12.80
N ASN A 101 20.78 6.10 13.20
CA ASN A 101 19.50 5.65 13.77
C ASN A 101 19.13 6.43 15.04
N ASN A 102 20.08 6.84 15.87
CA ASN A 102 19.83 7.66 17.06
C ASN A 102 19.38 9.11 16.76
N VAL A 103 19.17 9.47 15.49
CA VAL A 103 18.70 10.78 15.05
C VAL A 103 17.35 10.67 14.34
N LYS A 104 16.79 9.48 14.16
CA LYS A 104 15.53 9.26 13.41
C LYS A 104 14.73 8.12 14.03
N LEU A 105 13.47 7.99 13.63
CA LEU A 105 12.70 6.79 13.94
C LEU A 105 13.38 5.56 13.34
N ASP A 106 13.54 4.49 14.12
CA ASP A 106 14.01 3.19 13.65
C ASP A 106 13.32 2.03 14.36
N THR A 107 13.55 0.81 13.86
CA THR A 107 13.02 -0.44 14.42
C THR A 107 13.33 -0.68 15.89
N SER A 108 14.42 -0.09 16.43
CA SER A 108 14.85 -0.29 17.82
C SER A 108 14.01 0.51 18.83
N ASP A 109 13.27 1.52 18.39
CA ASP A 109 12.54 2.45 19.26
C ASP A 109 11.28 1.84 19.90
N ALA A 110 10.79 0.70 19.42
CA ALA A 110 9.66 -0.02 20.01
C ALA A 110 9.66 -1.50 19.63
N THR A 111 8.91 -2.32 20.37
CA THR A 111 8.73 -3.75 20.04
C THR A 111 8.05 -3.97 18.69
N PHE A 112 7.30 -2.96 18.22
CA PHE A 112 6.76 -2.93 16.87
C PHE A 112 6.74 -1.50 16.34
N VAL A 113 7.26 -1.32 15.12
CA VAL A 113 7.29 -0.04 14.42
C VAL A 113 6.69 -0.24 13.04
N ASP A 114 5.62 0.46 12.71
CA ASP A 114 4.99 0.43 11.40
C ASP A 114 4.93 1.82 10.77
N VAL A 115 5.22 1.92 9.48
CA VAL A 115 5.38 3.21 8.80
C VAL A 115 4.52 3.27 7.55
N ILE A 116 3.86 4.41 7.32
CA ILE A 116 3.06 4.67 6.11
C ILE A 116 3.73 5.80 5.32
N HIS A 117 4.32 5.48 4.16
CA HIS A 117 4.99 6.41 3.27
C HIS A 117 4.03 6.96 2.22
N SER A 118 3.46 8.14 2.45
CA SER A 118 2.50 8.77 1.55
C SER A 118 3.10 9.86 0.68
N ASN A 119 4.23 10.46 1.05
CA ASN A 119 4.96 11.44 0.24
C ASN A 119 6.51 11.29 0.31
N PRO A 120 7.07 10.10 0.00
CA PRO A 120 8.48 9.77 0.21
C PRO A 120 9.47 10.35 -0.83
N SER A 121 9.10 11.35 -1.62
CA SER A 121 10.02 11.87 -2.66
C SER A 121 11.24 12.56 -2.03
N ALA A 122 12.45 12.12 -2.40
CA ALA A 122 13.68 12.71 -1.90
C ALA A 122 13.86 14.19 -2.33
N VAL A 123 13.32 14.55 -3.51
CA VAL A 123 13.52 15.87 -4.12
C VAL A 123 12.46 16.88 -3.67
N ILE A 124 11.19 16.49 -3.73
CA ILE A 124 10.05 17.40 -3.49
C ILE A 124 9.09 16.89 -2.40
N GLY A 125 9.37 15.73 -1.82
CA GLY A 125 8.54 15.09 -0.81
C GLY A 125 8.91 15.53 0.59
N PHE A 126 7.88 15.66 1.43
CA PHE A 126 8.03 15.89 2.85
C PHE A 126 8.47 14.63 3.60
N GLY A 127 8.01 13.45 3.16
CA GLY A 127 8.30 12.17 3.79
C GLY A 127 9.67 11.59 3.40
N THR A 128 10.19 10.71 4.23
CA THR A 128 11.39 9.91 3.93
C THR A 128 11.10 8.72 3.02
N ASN A 129 12.09 8.31 2.22
CA ASN A 129 12.09 7.07 1.42
C ASN A 129 12.85 5.91 2.08
N GLU A 130 13.27 6.07 3.33
CA GLU A 130 13.93 5.01 4.09
C GLU A 130 12.92 4.10 4.80
N ASP A 131 13.23 2.81 4.86
CA ASP A 131 12.45 1.84 5.63
C ASP A 131 12.77 1.99 7.13
N LEU A 132 11.97 2.78 7.84
CA LEU A 132 12.16 3.07 9.26
C LEU A 132 11.48 2.05 10.18
N GLY A 133 10.49 1.31 9.67
CA GLY A 133 9.69 0.36 10.45
C GLY A 133 10.10 -1.10 10.28
N HIS A 134 9.55 -1.94 11.16
CA HIS A 134 9.47 -3.39 10.98
C HIS A 134 8.68 -3.72 9.71
N ILE A 135 7.62 -2.95 9.46
CA ILE A 135 6.85 -2.98 8.21
C ILE A 135 6.67 -1.56 7.68
N ASN A 136 6.74 -1.40 6.36
CA ASN A 136 6.70 -0.12 5.67
C ASN A 136 5.67 -0.20 4.55
N PHE A 137 4.60 0.58 4.65
CA PHE A 137 3.53 0.66 3.67
C PHE A 137 3.77 1.78 2.67
N TRP A 138 3.58 1.48 1.39
CA TRP A 138 3.86 2.37 0.26
C TRP A 138 2.60 2.56 -0.61
N PRO A 139 1.54 3.21 -0.08
CA PRO A 139 0.31 3.43 -0.82
C PRO A 139 0.59 4.26 -2.08
N ASN A 140 0.10 3.78 -3.22
CA ASN A 140 0.29 4.37 -4.55
C ASN A 140 1.75 4.66 -4.91
N GLY A 141 2.71 3.92 -4.33
CA GLY A 141 4.14 4.16 -4.52
C GLY A 141 4.60 5.54 -4.02
N GLY A 142 3.83 6.17 -3.11
CA GLY A 142 4.13 7.51 -2.60
C GLY A 142 3.55 8.68 -3.41
N LYS A 143 2.77 8.40 -4.48
CA LYS A 143 2.07 9.42 -5.29
C LYS A 143 0.55 9.27 -5.13
N GLN A 144 -0.02 10.04 -4.21
CA GLN A 144 -1.41 9.83 -3.80
C GLN A 144 -2.43 10.32 -4.82
N ARG A 145 -3.47 9.51 -5.05
CA ARG A 145 -4.64 9.90 -5.85
C ARG A 145 -5.47 10.96 -5.11
N GLY A 146 -6.18 11.80 -5.87
CA GLY A 146 -6.97 12.91 -5.31
C GLY A 146 -6.14 14.05 -4.71
N CYS A 147 -4.81 14.03 -4.87
CA CYS A 147 -3.93 15.13 -4.52
C CYS A 147 -3.38 15.79 -5.80
N PRO A 148 -3.68 17.07 -6.08
CA PRO A 148 -3.11 17.77 -7.22
C PRO A 148 -1.58 17.86 -7.10
N LEU A 149 -0.86 17.58 -8.19
CA LEU A 149 0.58 17.80 -8.27
C LEU A 149 0.84 19.31 -8.32
N THR A 150 1.31 19.90 -7.23
CA THR A 150 1.85 21.26 -7.26
C THR A 150 3.25 21.25 -7.87
N LEU A 151 3.34 21.43 -9.19
CA LEU A 151 4.59 21.70 -9.93
C LEU A 151 5.30 22.98 -9.44
N LEU A 152 4.60 23.86 -8.72
CA LEU A 152 5.08 25.17 -8.29
C LEU A 152 5.98 25.19 -7.05
N ARG A 153 6.23 24.04 -6.43
CA ARG A 153 6.90 24.02 -5.11
C ARG A 153 8.40 24.31 -5.16
N THR A 154 9.05 24.08 -6.30
CA THR A 154 10.48 24.42 -6.50
C THR A 154 10.76 25.91 -6.60
N LEU A 155 9.74 26.77 -6.73
CA LEU A 155 9.95 28.21 -6.96
C LEU A 155 9.68 29.09 -5.73
N VAL A 156 9.05 28.60 -4.67
CA VAL A 156 8.57 29.52 -3.62
C VAL A 156 8.62 28.90 -2.22
N ASN A 157 9.82 28.90 -1.62
CA ASN A 157 9.95 28.81 -0.18
C ASN A 157 9.33 30.09 0.45
N GLY A 158 8.18 29.96 1.10
CA GLY A 158 7.70 30.92 2.11
C GLY A 158 6.75 32.04 1.67
N ILE A 159 6.19 32.03 0.44
CA ILE A 159 5.31 33.13 -0.04
C ILE A 159 3.92 32.64 -0.48
N LEU A 160 3.52 31.40 -0.15
CA LEU A 160 2.20 30.91 -0.58
C LEU A 160 1.11 31.24 0.44
N PRO A 161 -0.06 31.75 0.00
CA PRO A 161 -1.26 31.86 0.84
C PRO A 161 -1.61 30.52 1.47
N PHE A 162 -2.24 30.56 2.65
CA PHE A 162 -2.66 29.40 3.45
C PHE A 162 -3.40 28.31 2.63
N GLU A 163 -4.18 28.72 1.62
CA GLU A 163 -4.93 27.84 0.71
C GLU A 163 -4.06 27.05 -0.30
N LEU A 164 -2.85 27.51 -0.61
CA LEU A 164 -1.89 26.77 -1.44
C LEU A 164 -1.01 25.81 -0.61
N GLN A 165 -0.91 26.03 0.70
CA GLN A 165 -0.21 25.14 1.62
C GLN A 165 -0.94 23.80 1.79
N THR A 166 -2.28 23.81 1.74
CA THR A 166 -3.13 22.61 1.81
C THR A 166 -2.98 21.69 0.60
N VAL A 167 -2.74 22.22 -0.60
CA VAL A 167 -2.55 21.40 -1.81
C VAL A 167 -1.18 20.73 -1.81
N ALA A 168 -0.12 21.47 -1.48
CA ALA A 168 1.24 20.95 -1.42
C ALA A 168 1.41 19.85 -0.34
N THR A 169 0.66 19.93 0.75
CA THR A 169 0.70 18.98 1.88
C THR A 169 -0.27 17.81 1.73
N CYS A 170 -1.17 17.81 0.75
CA CYS A 170 -2.15 16.74 0.53
C CYS A 170 -1.53 15.32 0.57
N PRO A 171 -0.50 15.00 -0.24
CA PRO A 171 0.07 13.65 -0.22
C PRO A 171 0.77 13.34 1.12
N HIS A 172 1.28 14.34 1.83
CA HIS A 172 1.91 14.17 3.15
C HIS A 172 0.88 13.89 4.25
N ARG A 173 -0.33 14.48 4.16
CA ARG A 173 -1.43 14.27 5.10
C ARG A 173 -2.16 12.93 4.90
N ARG A 174 -2.07 12.34 3.70
CA ARG A 174 -2.76 11.08 3.35
C ARG A 174 -2.42 9.89 4.25
N SER A 175 -1.23 9.85 4.84
CA SER A 175 -0.89 8.82 5.85
C SER A 175 -1.84 8.85 7.05
N ILE A 176 -2.25 10.05 7.50
CA ILE A 176 -3.26 10.23 8.55
C ILE A 176 -4.62 9.72 8.07
N ASP A 177 -5.03 10.10 6.87
CA ASP A 177 -6.31 9.69 6.30
C ASP A 177 -6.44 8.16 6.22
N PHE A 178 -5.38 7.49 5.74
CA PHE A 178 -5.35 6.03 5.63
C PHE A 178 -5.33 5.36 7.01
N PHE A 179 -4.57 5.89 7.98
CA PHE A 179 -4.57 5.36 9.34
C PHE A 179 -5.94 5.49 10.00
N VAL A 180 -6.57 6.67 9.91
CA VAL A 180 -7.94 6.88 10.45
C VAL A 180 -8.96 6.01 9.73
N PHE A 181 -8.85 5.85 8.41
CA PHE A 181 -9.75 4.97 7.66
C PHE A 181 -9.60 3.49 8.03
N SER A 182 -8.41 3.07 8.48
CA SER A 182 -8.16 1.66 8.85
C SER A 182 -9.01 1.14 10.00
N PHE A 183 -9.64 2.01 10.79
CA PHE A 183 -10.63 1.63 11.80
C PHE A 183 -11.90 1.01 11.18
N ASN A 184 -12.22 1.35 9.93
CA ASN A 184 -13.34 0.75 9.23
C ASN A 184 -13.00 -0.67 8.78
N GLN A 185 -13.52 -1.68 9.49
CA GLN A 185 -13.32 -3.08 9.16
C GLN A 185 -14.37 -3.67 8.20
N ASN A 186 -15.34 -2.88 7.73
CA ASN A 186 -16.43 -3.38 6.89
C ASN A 186 -15.98 -3.51 5.43
N ASP A 187 -15.86 -4.73 4.91
CA ASP A 187 -15.65 -5.17 3.51
C ASP A 187 -14.62 -4.42 2.63
N CYS A 188 -13.94 -3.41 3.17
CA CYS A 188 -13.17 -2.41 2.45
C CYS A 188 -11.91 -2.09 3.25
N LEU A 189 -10.99 -3.06 3.30
CA LEU A 189 -9.74 -2.95 4.04
C LEU A 189 -8.64 -2.35 3.19
N ILE A 190 -7.66 -1.71 3.81
CA ILE A 190 -6.47 -1.26 3.11
C ILE A 190 -5.40 -2.34 3.27
N VAL A 191 -5.24 -3.18 2.24
CA VAL A 191 -4.34 -4.34 2.25
C VAL A 191 -3.06 -4.04 1.47
N GLY A 192 -1.93 -4.08 2.17
CA GLY A 192 -0.59 -4.04 1.60
C GLY A 192 -0.12 -5.44 1.18
N VAL A 193 0.46 -5.55 -0.03
CA VAL A 193 1.07 -6.77 -0.57
C VAL A 193 2.58 -6.63 -0.50
N GLU A 194 3.25 -7.62 0.11
CA GLU A 194 4.71 -7.63 0.21
C GLU A 194 5.33 -7.76 -1.17
N CYS A 195 6.27 -6.88 -1.49
CA CYS A 195 6.93 -6.90 -2.78
C CYS A 195 8.32 -6.26 -2.70
N THR A 196 9.17 -6.57 -3.67
CA THR A 196 10.53 -6.00 -3.79
C THR A 196 10.49 -4.53 -4.22
N SER A 197 9.60 -4.21 -5.16
CA SER A 197 9.49 -2.87 -5.72
C SER A 197 8.05 -2.50 -6.08
N TRP A 198 7.79 -1.19 -6.16
CA TRP A 198 6.50 -0.68 -6.66
C TRP A 198 6.19 -1.16 -8.08
N ILE A 199 7.22 -1.31 -8.93
CA ILE A 199 7.07 -1.74 -10.32
C ILE A 199 6.67 -3.23 -10.38
N ASP A 200 7.32 -4.08 -9.59
CA ASP A 200 6.96 -5.50 -9.52
C ASP A 200 5.52 -5.70 -8.99
N PHE A 201 5.11 -4.86 -8.04
CA PHE A 201 3.74 -4.83 -7.54
C PHE A 201 2.74 -4.43 -8.64
N LEU A 202 3.00 -3.37 -9.41
CA LEU A 202 2.14 -2.96 -10.53
C LEU A 202 2.05 -4.02 -11.63
N GLN A 203 3.12 -4.78 -11.83
CA GLN A 203 3.18 -5.91 -12.77
C GLN A 203 2.54 -7.18 -12.20
N GLY A 204 1.89 -7.13 -11.04
CA GLY A 204 1.23 -8.28 -10.44
C GLY A 204 2.16 -9.44 -10.10
N LYS A 205 3.47 -9.21 -9.94
CA LYS A 205 4.45 -10.28 -9.61
C LYS A 205 4.38 -10.75 -8.17
N CYS A 206 3.67 -10.01 -7.32
CA CYS A 206 3.57 -10.25 -5.89
C CYS A 206 2.12 -10.58 -5.51
N ASN A 207 1.95 -11.49 -4.55
CA ASN A 207 0.65 -11.90 -4.03
C ASN A 207 0.68 -12.11 -2.51
N CYS A 208 -0.45 -12.46 -1.92
CA CYS A 208 -0.59 -12.61 -0.48
C CYS A 208 -0.05 -13.93 0.10
N GLY A 209 0.45 -14.84 -0.72
CA GLY A 209 0.71 -16.23 -0.33
C GLY A 209 -0.59 -17.00 -0.03
N LEU A 210 -0.46 -18.29 0.30
CA LEU A 210 -1.60 -19.20 0.51
C LEU A 210 -2.49 -18.81 1.70
N ASP A 211 -1.88 -18.29 2.78
CA ASP A 211 -2.54 -17.99 4.05
C ASP A 211 -2.63 -16.48 4.32
N GLY A 212 -2.30 -15.63 3.34
CA GLY A 212 -2.24 -14.19 3.53
C GLY A 212 -0.97 -13.71 4.23
N GLN A 213 0.02 -14.57 4.43
CA GLN A 213 1.25 -14.28 5.16
C GLN A 213 2.10 -13.18 4.52
N MET A 214 1.98 -12.97 3.20
CA MET A 214 2.66 -11.89 2.46
C MET A 214 1.80 -10.61 2.37
N CYS A 215 0.65 -10.55 3.03
CA CYS A 215 -0.21 -9.37 3.06
C CYS A 215 -0.43 -8.82 4.46
N SER A 216 -0.42 -7.50 4.61
CA SER A 216 -0.60 -6.84 5.91
C SER A 216 -1.70 -5.79 5.82
N LEU A 217 -2.48 -5.65 6.88
CA LEU A 217 -3.47 -4.58 7.00
C LEU A 217 -2.73 -3.28 7.33
N LEU A 218 -2.97 -2.23 6.57
CA LEU A 218 -2.43 -0.90 6.85
C LEU A 218 -3.17 -0.29 8.05
N GLY A 219 -2.42 0.37 8.94
CA GLY A 219 -2.97 1.20 10.02
C GLY A 219 -3.18 0.44 11.33
N VAL A 220 -4.28 0.71 12.03
CA VAL A 220 -4.47 0.30 13.44
C VAL A 220 -4.36 -1.22 13.65
N PHE A 221 -4.78 -2.02 12.66
CA PHE A 221 -4.74 -3.50 12.72
C PHE A 221 -3.46 -4.13 12.16
N ALA A 222 -2.44 -3.33 11.86
CA ALA A 222 -1.14 -3.84 11.42
C ALA A 222 -0.47 -4.68 12.51
N LYS A 223 0.22 -5.74 12.12
CA LYS A 223 0.90 -6.68 13.03
C LYS A 223 2.37 -6.82 12.65
N PRO A 224 3.27 -7.03 13.62
CA PRO A 224 4.68 -7.29 13.36
C PRO A 224 4.86 -8.56 12.53
N LYS A 225 5.80 -8.51 11.58
CA LYS A 225 6.15 -9.64 10.71
C LYS A 225 7.67 -9.73 10.57
N PRO A 226 8.33 -10.77 11.12
CA PRO A 226 9.76 -10.95 10.99
C PRO A 226 10.14 -11.53 9.60
N PRO A 227 11.34 -11.24 9.06
CA PRO A 227 12.33 -10.29 9.56
C PRO A 227 11.85 -8.82 9.39
N PRO A 228 12.44 -7.85 10.11
CA PRO A 228 12.07 -6.43 10.00
C PRO A 228 12.36 -5.84 8.62
N ARG A 229 11.90 -4.60 8.39
CA ARG A 229 12.05 -3.81 7.15
C ARG A 229 11.34 -4.40 5.93
N ARG A 230 10.21 -5.07 6.15
CA ARG A 230 9.36 -5.53 5.04
C ARG A 230 8.64 -4.37 4.36
N ARG A 231 8.52 -4.44 3.02
CA ARG A 231 7.83 -3.43 2.20
C ARG A 231 6.50 -3.96 1.68
N TYR A 232 5.44 -3.23 1.96
CA TYR A 232 4.08 -3.53 1.52
C TYR A 232 3.59 -2.44 0.57
N TYR A 233 3.23 -2.82 -0.65
CA TYR A 233 2.68 -1.91 -1.66
C TYR A 233 1.20 -2.15 -1.86
N LEU A 234 0.49 -1.09 -2.24
CA LEU A 234 -0.95 -1.11 -2.40
C LEU A 234 -1.43 0.07 -3.23
N LYS A 235 -2.58 -0.11 -3.89
CA LYS A 235 -3.35 0.96 -4.53
C LYS A 235 -4.46 1.42 -3.60
N THR A 236 -4.70 2.73 -3.59
CA THR A 236 -5.87 3.31 -2.91
C THR A 236 -6.63 4.22 -3.87
N ALA A 237 -7.91 4.48 -3.57
CA ALA A 237 -8.71 5.48 -4.27
C ALA A 237 -8.26 6.90 -3.92
N GLY A 238 -8.71 7.88 -4.71
CA GLY A 238 -8.42 9.29 -4.45
C GLY A 238 -9.28 9.90 -3.34
N GLU A 239 -10.39 9.26 -2.99
CA GLU A 239 -11.33 9.73 -1.97
C GLU A 239 -11.84 8.54 -1.15
N ARG A 240 -12.60 8.83 -0.09
CA ARG A 240 -13.24 7.77 0.70
C ARG A 240 -14.35 7.11 -0.14
N PRO A 241 -14.51 5.77 -0.06
CA PRO A 241 -13.68 4.83 0.69
C PRO A 241 -12.32 4.61 -0.01
N PHE A 242 -11.22 4.75 0.72
CA PHE A 242 -9.87 4.69 0.13
C PHE A 242 -9.45 3.30 -0.32
N CYS A 243 -10.12 2.24 0.14
CA CYS A 243 -9.76 0.88 -0.22
C CYS A 243 -9.96 0.64 -1.73
N LEU A 244 -9.20 -0.32 -2.26
CA LEU A 244 -9.48 -0.94 -3.54
C LEU A 244 -9.36 -2.45 -3.35
N HIS A 245 -10.22 -3.20 -4.02
CA HIS A 245 -10.09 -4.64 -4.15
C HIS A 245 -9.01 -4.94 -5.20
N GLN A 246 -7.96 -5.65 -4.79
CA GLN A 246 -6.79 -5.92 -5.62
C GLN A 246 -6.80 -7.37 -6.06
N TYR A 247 -6.52 -7.64 -7.33
CA TYR A 247 -6.47 -8.97 -7.92
C TYR A 247 -5.15 -9.13 -8.69
N GLN A 248 -4.48 -10.27 -8.51
CA GLN A 248 -3.41 -10.71 -9.39
C GLN A 248 -4.04 -11.52 -10.51
N VAL A 249 -3.82 -11.10 -11.75
CA VAL A 249 -4.24 -11.81 -12.95
C VAL A 249 -3.02 -12.44 -13.60
N ILE A 250 -3.07 -13.75 -13.87
CA ILE A 250 -2.00 -14.50 -14.51
C ILE A 250 -2.51 -15.06 -15.83
N VAL A 251 -1.88 -14.69 -16.94
CA VAL A 251 -2.23 -15.14 -18.29
C VAL A 251 -1.16 -16.11 -18.77
N TYR A 252 -1.57 -17.34 -19.04
CA TYR A 252 -0.70 -18.39 -19.59
C TYR A 252 -0.84 -18.41 -21.10
N LEU A 253 0.28 -18.26 -21.80
CA LEU A 253 0.31 -18.25 -23.27
C LEU A 253 1.12 -19.42 -23.80
N LYS A 254 0.69 -19.92 -24.96
CA LYS A 254 1.46 -20.83 -25.80
C LYS A 254 1.77 -20.16 -27.11
N THR A 255 3.04 -20.13 -27.49
CA THR A 255 3.50 -19.65 -28.80
C THR A 255 3.90 -20.86 -29.66
N VAL A 256 3.69 -20.75 -30.96
CA VAL A 256 4.04 -21.76 -31.96
C VAL A 256 4.94 -21.09 -33.00
N GLY A 257 6.17 -20.79 -32.64
CA GLY A 257 7.13 -20.16 -33.55
C GLY A 257 8.56 -20.29 -33.03
N ASN A 258 9.54 -20.23 -33.94
CA ASN A 258 10.97 -20.18 -33.63
C ASN A 258 11.56 -18.82 -34.04
N ALA A 259 10.80 -17.74 -33.89
CA ALA A 259 11.23 -16.40 -34.26
C ALA A 259 11.72 -15.65 -33.03
N THR A 260 12.89 -15.01 -33.13
CA THR A 260 13.39 -14.08 -32.12
C THR A 260 12.71 -12.73 -32.29
N LYS A 261 11.42 -12.66 -31.88
CA LYS A 261 10.62 -11.44 -31.94
C LYS A 261 9.90 -11.22 -30.61
N PHE A 262 9.99 -10.00 -30.11
CA PHE A 262 9.25 -9.52 -28.95
C PHE A 262 8.09 -8.66 -29.41
N LEU A 263 6.92 -8.88 -28.80
CA LEU A 263 5.69 -8.16 -29.12
C LEU A 263 5.01 -7.72 -27.83
N ASN A 264 4.45 -6.52 -27.86
CA ASN A 264 3.59 -6.00 -26.80
C ASN A 264 2.19 -5.88 -27.38
N VAL A 265 1.27 -6.73 -26.95
CA VAL A 265 -0.07 -6.82 -27.54
C VAL A 265 -1.10 -6.39 -26.50
N PRO A 266 -1.94 -5.37 -26.79
CA PRO A 266 -3.05 -5.02 -25.92
C PRO A 266 -4.13 -6.10 -26.01
N ILE A 267 -4.53 -6.61 -24.85
CA ILE A 267 -5.70 -7.46 -24.68
C ILE A 267 -6.71 -6.75 -23.78
N GLN A 268 -7.98 -7.02 -24.01
CA GLN A 268 -9.04 -6.63 -23.10
C GLN A 268 -9.49 -7.86 -22.32
N ILE A 269 -9.43 -7.76 -20.99
CA ILE A 269 -9.94 -8.77 -20.08
C ILE A 269 -11.23 -8.29 -19.41
N ILE A 270 -12.22 -9.15 -19.34
CA ILE A 270 -13.45 -8.95 -18.56
C ILE A 270 -13.52 -10.06 -17.52
N ILE A 271 -13.52 -9.69 -16.24
CA ILE A 271 -13.61 -10.60 -15.12
C ILE A 271 -14.98 -10.38 -14.46
N ALA A 272 -15.90 -11.34 -14.59
CA ALA A 272 -17.23 -11.24 -14.00
C ALA A 272 -17.39 -12.25 -12.86
N GLY A 273 -17.87 -11.78 -11.71
CA GLY A 273 -18.28 -12.61 -10.59
C GLY A 273 -19.74 -12.42 -10.25
N ASP A 274 -20.16 -13.06 -9.16
CA ASP A 274 -21.54 -13.01 -8.65
C ASP A 274 -21.96 -11.63 -8.11
N ASN A 275 -21.00 -10.75 -7.77
CA ASN A 275 -21.29 -9.44 -7.19
C ASN A 275 -20.95 -8.26 -8.11
N HIS A 276 -19.86 -8.36 -8.87
CA HIS A 276 -19.39 -7.26 -9.73
C HIS A 276 -18.61 -7.82 -10.93
N PHE A 277 -18.34 -6.97 -11.92
CA PHE A 277 -17.42 -7.29 -13.01
C PHE A 277 -16.42 -6.16 -13.21
N VAL A 278 -15.24 -6.50 -13.72
CA VAL A 278 -14.18 -5.55 -14.06
C VAL A 278 -13.78 -5.75 -15.50
N LYS A 279 -13.55 -4.65 -16.20
CA LYS A 279 -13.06 -4.62 -17.57
C LYS A 279 -11.78 -3.81 -17.60
N GLU A 280 -10.68 -4.41 -18.05
CA GLU A 280 -9.36 -3.79 -18.09
C GLU A 280 -8.66 -4.05 -19.42
N GLU A 281 -7.80 -3.12 -19.82
CA GLU A 281 -6.88 -3.29 -20.94
C GLU A 281 -5.48 -3.59 -20.40
N LEU A 282 -4.93 -4.73 -20.82
CA LEU A 282 -3.64 -5.24 -20.36
C LEU A 282 -2.67 -5.35 -21.53
N LEU A 283 -1.43 -4.90 -21.34
CA LEU A 283 -0.39 -5.03 -22.34
C LEU A 283 0.41 -6.32 -22.10
N VAL A 284 0.17 -7.33 -22.92
CA VAL A 284 0.82 -8.65 -22.80
C VAL A 284 2.14 -8.62 -23.54
N ASN A 285 3.21 -9.02 -22.84
CA ASN A 285 4.52 -9.19 -23.45
C ASN A 285 4.64 -10.62 -23.97
N ILE A 286 4.94 -10.75 -25.25
CA ILE A 286 5.03 -12.04 -25.95
C ILE A 286 6.45 -12.17 -26.50
N ASP A 287 7.20 -13.13 -25.98
CA ASP A 287 8.44 -13.61 -26.58
C ASP A 287 8.13 -14.84 -27.46
N LEU A 288 8.32 -14.72 -28.77
CA LEU A 288 8.08 -15.83 -29.72
C LEU A 288 9.15 -16.92 -29.67
N SER A 289 10.26 -16.71 -28.97
CA SER A 289 11.27 -17.75 -28.73
C SER A 289 10.93 -18.66 -27.54
N ILE A 290 9.96 -18.27 -26.71
CA ILE A 290 9.56 -19.00 -25.50
C ILE A 290 8.21 -19.70 -25.74
N PRO A 291 8.16 -21.04 -25.82
CA PRO A 291 6.94 -21.79 -26.16
C PRO A 291 5.79 -21.65 -25.15
N LYS A 292 6.12 -21.47 -23.86
CA LYS A 292 5.15 -21.30 -22.77
C LYS A 292 5.61 -20.16 -21.89
N GLN A 293 4.78 -19.13 -21.77
CA GLN A 293 5.11 -17.93 -21.02
C GLN A 293 3.96 -17.50 -20.13
N ILE A 294 4.32 -16.79 -19.07
CA ILE A 294 3.42 -16.34 -18.02
C ILE A 294 3.51 -14.82 -17.97
N ASN A 295 2.37 -14.15 -18.12
CA ASN A 295 2.25 -12.72 -17.92
C ASN A 295 1.39 -12.45 -16.70
N THR A 296 1.88 -11.62 -15.79
CA THR A 296 1.17 -11.25 -14.55
C THR A 296 0.73 -9.80 -14.60
N PHE A 297 -0.40 -9.49 -13.97
CA PHE A 297 -0.97 -8.14 -13.92
C PHE A 297 -1.63 -7.87 -12.58
N LEU A 298 -1.61 -6.60 -12.17
CA LEU A 298 -2.43 -6.11 -11.06
C LEU A 298 -3.70 -5.46 -11.61
N VAL A 299 -4.86 -5.98 -11.20
CA VAL A 299 -6.17 -5.40 -11.50
C VAL A 299 -6.78 -4.88 -10.21
N THR A 300 -7.43 -3.71 -10.26
CA THR A 300 -8.07 -3.09 -9.09
C THR A 300 -9.54 -2.79 -9.35
N SER A 301 -10.37 -2.92 -8.33
CA SER A 301 -11.80 -2.59 -8.39
C SER A 301 -12.26 -1.82 -7.15
N PHE A 302 -13.25 -0.94 -7.32
CA PHE A 302 -13.91 -0.28 -6.19
C PHE A 302 -14.87 -1.21 -5.44
N GLN A 303 -15.36 -2.25 -6.11
CA GLN A 303 -16.25 -3.25 -5.52
C GLN A 303 -15.65 -4.65 -5.64
N ARG A 304 -15.95 -5.50 -4.67
CA ARG A 304 -15.53 -6.89 -4.72
C ARG A 304 -16.24 -7.60 -5.87
N ILE A 305 -15.48 -8.25 -6.76
CA ILE A 305 -16.00 -9.07 -7.87
C ILE A 305 -16.81 -10.25 -7.33
N GLY A 306 -16.40 -10.78 -6.17
CA GLY A 306 -17.04 -11.90 -5.51
C GLY A 306 -16.49 -13.23 -6.02
N LYS A 307 -17.32 -14.27 -6.09
CA LYS A 307 -16.93 -15.55 -6.67
C LYS A 307 -16.87 -15.40 -8.19
N ILE A 308 -15.67 -15.58 -8.75
CA ILE A 308 -15.44 -15.46 -10.20
C ILE A 308 -16.28 -16.50 -10.94
N GLN A 309 -17.12 -16.03 -11.87
CA GLN A 309 -18.01 -16.86 -12.68
C GLN A 309 -17.45 -17.04 -14.09
N THR A 310 -16.99 -15.95 -14.71
CA THR A 310 -16.40 -15.96 -16.05
C THR A 310 -15.19 -15.03 -16.16
N VAL A 311 -14.29 -15.37 -17.07
CA VAL A 311 -13.19 -14.53 -17.52
C VAL A 311 -13.20 -14.53 -19.03
N GLU A 312 -13.30 -13.36 -19.65
CA GLU A 312 -13.28 -13.21 -21.10
C GLU A 312 -12.02 -12.47 -21.51
N VAL A 313 -11.34 -12.97 -22.54
CA VAL A 313 -10.19 -12.30 -23.15
C VAL A 313 -10.50 -12.02 -24.62
N SER A 314 -10.34 -10.77 -25.01
CA SER A 314 -10.47 -10.31 -26.39
C SER A 314 -9.21 -9.56 -26.80
N THR A 315 -8.83 -9.68 -28.06
CA THR A 315 -7.62 -9.04 -28.62
C THR A 315 -8.02 -7.93 -29.57
N PHE A 316 -7.34 -6.79 -29.51
CA PHE A 316 -7.66 -5.66 -30.39
C PHE A 316 -7.12 -5.84 -31.82
N GLU A 317 -6.10 -6.68 -32.00
CA GLU A 317 -5.53 -7.07 -33.30
C GLU A 317 -5.20 -8.57 -33.33
N ASN A 318 -5.09 -9.15 -34.52
CA ASN A 318 -4.87 -10.58 -34.76
C ASN A 318 -3.62 -11.14 -34.05
N LEU A 319 -3.74 -11.64 -32.81
CA LEU A 319 -2.79 -12.64 -32.26
C LEU A 319 -2.64 -13.87 -33.18
N VAL A 320 -3.57 -14.02 -34.12
CA VAL A 320 -3.66 -15.10 -35.11
C VAL A 320 -2.62 -14.97 -36.21
N ASP A 321 -2.15 -13.75 -36.54
CA ASP A 321 -0.96 -13.59 -37.41
C ASP A 321 0.34 -13.97 -36.68
N VAL A 322 0.24 -14.22 -35.36
CA VAL A 322 1.36 -14.45 -34.47
C VAL A 322 1.22 -15.78 -33.72
N ASN A 323 0.75 -16.88 -34.32
CA ASN A 323 0.86 -18.25 -33.76
C ASN A 323 0.77 -18.39 -32.21
N THR A 324 -0.08 -17.61 -31.53
CA THR A 324 -0.07 -17.48 -30.06
C THR A 324 -1.48 -17.68 -29.53
N ASN A 325 -1.61 -18.54 -28.53
CA ASN A 325 -2.89 -18.92 -27.93
C ASN A 325 -2.86 -18.69 -26.42
N VAL A 326 -3.93 -18.09 -25.89
CA VAL A 326 -4.18 -18.02 -24.44
C VAL A 326 -4.61 -19.41 -23.97
N MET A 327 -3.80 -20.02 -23.11
CA MET A 327 -4.08 -21.35 -22.55
C MET A 327 -5.02 -21.30 -21.37
N ALA A 328 -4.79 -20.35 -20.46
CA ALA A 328 -5.52 -20.22 -19.21
C ALA A 328 -5.34 -18.82 -18.64
N VAL A 329 -6.29 -18.43 -17.78
CA VAL A 329 -6.19 -17.22 -16.96
C VAL A 329 -6.50 -17.58 -15.51
N GLU A 330 -5.66 -17.14 -14.59
CA GLU A 330 -5.85 -17.26 -13.14
C GLU A 330 -6.11 -15.88 -12.54
N VAL A 331 -7.06 -15.78 -11.61
CA VAL A 331 -7.43 -14.53 -10.94
C VAL A 331 -7.40 -14.76 -9.43
N ASN A 332 -6.41 -14.17 -8.78
CA ASN A 332 -6.15 -14.30 -7.34
C ASN A 332 -6.57 -13.03 -6.61
N TYR A 333 -7.53 -13.13 -5.70
CA TYR A 333 -7.94 -11.99 -4.87
C TYR A 333 -6.89 -11.73 -3.77
N LEU A 334 -6.30 -10.53 -3.77
CA LEU A 334 -5.17 -10.15 -2.91
C LEU A 334 -5.64 -9.55 -1.59
N TYR A 335 -6.40 -10.34 -0.83
CA TYR A 335 -6.87 -10.00 0.51
C TYR A 335 -6.63 -11.19 1.44
N PRO A 336 -6.17 -10.95 2.68
CA PRO A 336 -6.07 -12.02 3.66
C PRO A 336 -7.46 -12.62 3.89
N LYS A 337 -7.57 -13.94 3.81
CA LYS A 337 -8.81 -14.68 4.08
C LYS A 337 -9.30 -14.35 5.49
N LEU A 338 -10.19 -13.37 5.62
CA LEU A 338 -11.14 -13.34 6.73
C LEU A 338 -12.02 -14.56 6.51
N LYS A 339 -11.84 -15.59 7.35
CA LYS A 339 -12.53 -16.90 7.33
C LYS A 339 -13.71 -17.02 6.35
N ASN A 340 -13.63 -18.01 5.45
CA ASN A 340 -14.71 -18.59 4.61
C ASN A 340 -15.03 -17.99 3.23
N ILE A 341 -14.06 -17.75 2.32
CA ILE A 341 -14.40 -17.63 0.89
C ILE A 341 -13.39 -18.39 0.02
N SER A 342 -13.93 -19.31 -0.79
CA SER A 342 -13.25 -20.24 -1.69
C SER A 342 -12.42 -19.54 -2.77
N GLU A 343 -11.17 -20.00 -2.97
CA GLU A 343 -10.35 -19.71 -4.16
C GLU A 343 -10.91 -20.46 -5.38
N ALA A 344 -11.12 -19.77 -6.50
CA ALA A 344 -11.34 -20.44 -7.78
C ALA A 344 -9.98 -20.82 -8.35
N ARG A 345 -9.71 -22.13 -8.51
CA ARG A 345 -8.51 -22.64 -9.19
C ARG A 345 -8.89 -23.34 -10.51
N PHE A 346 -8.09 -23.05 -11.54
CA PHE A 346 -7.93 -23.73 -12.83
C PHE A 346 -9.12 -23.78 -13.79
N CYS A 347 -9.06 -23.02 -14.89
CA CYS A 347 -9.97 -23.19 -16.02
C CYS A 347 -9.21 -23.62 -17.26
N ARG A 348 -9.56 -24.80 -17.82
CA ARG A 348 -9.20 -25.17 -19.20
C ARG A 348 -10.12 -24.41 -20.17
N PRO A 349 -9.67 -24.11 -21.39
CA PRO A 349 -10.55 -23.51 -22.40
C PRO A 349 -11.71 -24.48 -22.71
N PRO A 350 -12.96 -24.00 -22.81
CA PRO A 350 -13.99 -24.78 -23.50
C PRO A 350 -13.57 -24.96 -24.96
N VAL A 351 -14.01 -26.05 -25.58
CA VAL A 351 -13.85 -26.29 -27.02
C VAL A 351 -14.38 -25.04 -27.75
N LEU A 352 -13.50 -24.36 -28.48
CA LEU A 352 -13.81 -23.13 -29.22
C LEU A 352 -15.05 -23.36 -30.10
N LYS A 353 -16.16 -22.67 -29.81
CA LYS A 353 -17.14 -22.36 -30.83
C LYS A 353 -16.68 -21.05 -31.47
N GLU A 354 -16.16 -21.16 -32.69
CA GLU A 354 -15.83 -20.01 -33.53
C GLU A 354 -17.12 -19.28 -33.90
N ASP A 355 -17.43 -18.18 -33.22
CA ASP A 355 -18.32 -17.17 -33.77
C ASP A 355 -17.49 -16.06 -34.41
N SER A 356 -17.66 -15.96 -35.72
CA SER A 356 -16.96 -15.04 -36.61
C SER A 356 -17.53 -13.64 -36.45
N LEU A 357 -16.85 -12.78 -35.68
CA LEU A 357 -16.65 -11.33 -35.94
C LEU A 357 -15.95 -10.59 -34.78
N LYS A 358 -15.75 -11.21 -33.62
CA LYS A 358 -14.78 -10.80 -32.58
C LYS A 358 -14.30 -12.07 -31.87
N LYS A 359 -12.99 -12.35 -31.87
CA LYS A 359 -12.43 -13.55 -31.21
C LYS A 359 -12.46 -13.36 -29.69
N ASN A 360 -13.60 -13.65 -29.07
CA ASN A 360 -13.77 -13.64 -27.61
C ASN A 360 -13.52 -15.06 -27.08
N ILE A 361 -12.53 -15.22 -26.21
CA ILE A 361 -12.32 -16.47 -25.48
C ILE A 361 -12.98 -16.33 -24.11
N VAL A 362 -14.02 -17.10 -23.84
CA VAL A 362 -14.76 -17.10 -22.57
C VAL A 362 -14.38 -18.34 -21.76
N PHE A 363 -13.84 -18.13 -20.56
CA PHE A 363 -13.58 -19.17 -19.56
C PHE A 363 -14.69 -19.12 -18.51
N SER A 364 -15.38 -20.23 -18.25
CA SER A 364 -16.44 -20.34 -17.24
C SER A 364 -16.00 -21.20 -16.06
N SER A 365 -16.31 -20.76 -14.84
CA SER A 365 -16.04 -21.47 -13.58
C SER A 365 -16.63 -22.89 -13.51
N HIS A 366 -17.66 -23.21 -14.31
CA HIS A 366 -18.25 -24.55 -14.36
C HIS A 366 -17.40 -25.59 -15.12
N HIS A 367 -16.41 -25.16 -15.90
CA HIS A 367 -15.53 -26.03 -16.70
C HIS A 367 -14.13 -26.19 -16.08
N CYS A 368 -14.01 -25.89 -14.79
CA CYS A 368 -12.75 -25.74 -14.07
C CYS A 368 -12.52 -26.99 -13.20
N HIS A 369 -11.66 -27.91 -13.65
CA HIS A 369 -11.24 -29.08 -12.88
C HIS A 369 -9.95 -28.78 -12.11
N SER A 370 -9.90 -29.24 -10.85
CA SER A 370 -8.71 -29.16 -9.99
C SER A 370 -7.53 -29.92 -10.62
N TYR A 371 -6.44 -29.22 -10.89
CA TYR A 371 -5.14 -29.86 -11.09
C TYR A 371 -4.52 -30.11 -9.70
N GLN A 372 -4.36 -31.39 -9.34
CA GLN A 372 -3.49 -31.84 -8.27
C GLN A 372 -2.04 -31.85 -8.74
#